data_AF-A0A7C4RC49-F1
#
_entry.id   AF-A0A7C4RC49-F1
#
_cell.length_a   1.000
_cell.length_b   1.000
_cell.length_c   1.000
_cell.angle_alpha   90.00
_cell.angle_beta   90.00
_cell.angle_gamma   90.00
#
_symmetry.space_group_name_H-M   'P 1'
#
loop_
_entity.id
_entity.type
_entity.pdbx_description
1 polymer ?
#
loop_
_entity_poly.entity_id
_entity_poly.type
_entity_poly.pdbx_seq_one_letter_code
_entity_poly.pdbx_strand_id
1 'polypeptide(L)'
;MPETSFRKIFDWAFAVGKDIVNESKCGHDKGRDYLRRLIFDIRAEEMPGRFLDKLSQRLGEYRTNTNIQAPVSLLPEIFQSRERWSGDSFYYLKSAILSGLLNALSSTEV
;
A
#
# COMPACT_ATOMS: atom_id res chain seq x y z
N MET A 1 -10.72 20.04 9.43
CA MET A 1 -10.62 18.60 9.08
C MET A 1 -9.16 18.34 8.74
N PRO A 2 -8.52 17.24 9.17
CA PRO A 2 -7.11 17.05 8.86
C PRO A 2 -6.98 16.88 7.33
N GLU A 3 -6.28 17.80 6.69
CA GLU A 3 -5.82 17.62 5.32
C GLU A 3 -4.78 16.51 5.36
N THR A 4 -5.18 15.29 5.00
CA THR A 4 -4.21 14.21 4.81
C THR A 4 -3.39 14.55 3.57
N SER A 5 -2.19 15.09 3.79
CA SER A 5 -1.27 15.42 2.70
C SER A 5 -0.94 14.17 1.88
N PHE A 6 -0.95 14.29 0.54
CA PHE A 6 -0.49 13.22 -0.35
C PHE A 6 0.95 12.79 -0.05
N ARG A 7 1.76 13.69 0.52
CA ARG A 7 3.10 13.35 1.00
C ARG A 7 3.06 12.31 2.12
N LYS A 8 2.16 12.49 3.10
CA LYS A 8 1.97 11.53 4.21
C LYS A 8 1.50 10.16 3.70
N ILE A 9 0.62 10.16 2.69
CA ILE A 9 0.16 8.93 2.04
C ILE A 9 1.32 8.21 1.34
N PHE A 10 2.16 8.96 0.62
CA PHE A 10 3.36 8.43 0.00
C PHE A 10 4.31 7.84 1.04
N ASP A 11 4.64 8.59 2.09
CA ASP A 11 5.58 8.15 3.12
C ASP A 11 5.05 6.89 3.85
N TRP A 12 3.74 6.82 4.13
CA TRP A 12 3.09 5.62 4.65
C TRP A 12 3.23 4.42 3.69
N ALA A 13 2.89 4.61 2.41
CA ALA A 13 2.96 3.54 1.42
C ALA A 13 4.39 3.03 1.22
N PHE A 14 5.38 3.94 1.28
CA PHE A 14 6.79 3.59 1.26
C PHE A 14 7.20 2.74 2.46
N ALA A 15 6.83 3.15 3.68
CA ALA A 15 7.10 2.39 4.90
C ALA A 15 6.48 0.99 4.84
N VAL A 16 5.19 0.90 4.46
CA VAL A 16 4.50 -0.39 4.26
C VAL A 16 5.25 -1.28 3.27
N GLY A 17 5.71 -0.73 2.14
CA GLY A 17 6.50 -1.48 1.18
C GLY A 17 7.80 -2.00 1.78
N LYS A 18 8.51 -1.19 2.58
CA LYS A 18 9.74 -1.62 3.26
C LYS A 18 9.48 -2.70 4.31
N ASP A 19 8.38 -2.62 5.04
CA ASP A 19 7.98 -3.62 6.05
C ASP A 19 7.67 -4.97 5.38
N ILE A 20 6.96 -4.96 4.25
CA ILE A 20 6.67 -6.18 3.49
C ILE A 20 7.98 -6.84 3.01
N VAL A 21 8.95 -6.05 2.57
CA VAL A 21 10.19 -6.58 1.99
C VAL A 21 11.20 -7.01 3.06
N ASN A 22 11.45 -6.20 4.07
CA ASN A 22 12.57 -6.44 5.00
C ASN A 22 12.13 -7.15 6.30
N GLU A 23 10.90 -6.90 6.75
CA GLU A 23 10.44 -7.31 8.08
C GLU A 23 9.48 -8.51 8.03
N SER A 24 9.14 -8.99 6.83
CA SER A 24 8.27 -10.16 6.69
C SER A 24 9.02 -11.46 6.96
N LYS A 25 8.31 -12.42 7.56
CA LYS A 25 8.84 -13.74 7.90
C LYS A 25 9.21 -14.57 6.67
N CYS A 26 8.62 -14.27 5.51
CA CYS A 26 8.84 -15.03 4.28
C CYS A 26 10.23 -14.81 3.66
N GLY A 27 11.03 -13.89 4.20
CA GLY A 27 12.34 -13.53 3.69
C GLY A 27 12.26 -12.52 2.56
N HIS A 28 13.39 -11.87 2.30
CA HIS A 28 13.49 -10.70 1.45
C HIS A 28 12.93 -10.90 0.02
N ASP A 29 13.36 -11.96 -0.68
CA ASP A 29 12.96 -12.20 -2.08
C ASP A 29 11.45 -12.44 -2.22
N LYS A 30 10.87 -13.26 -1.32
CA LYS A 30 9.42 -13.49 -1.29
C LYS A 30 8.66 -12.22 -0.89
N GLY A 31 9.20 -11.42 0.03
CA GLY A 31 8.65 -10.12 0.39
C GLY A 31 8.54 -9.19 -0.82
N ARG A 32 9.57 -9.16 -1.67
CA ARG A 32 9.55 -8.41 -2.94
C ARG A 32 8.48 -8.91 -3.89
N ASP A 33 8.28 -10.21 -3.99
CA ASP A 33 7.22 -10.79 -4.84
C ASP A 33 5.82 -10.45 -4.31
N TYR A 34 5.62 -10.47 -2.99
CA TYR A 34 4.36 -10.03 -2.38
C TYR A 34 4.10 -8.53 -2.59
N LEU A 35 5.13 -7.69 -2.50
CA LEU A 35 5.02 -6.26 -2.78
C LEU A 35 4.68 -6.00 -4.25
N ARG A 36 5.35 -6.69 -5.19
CA ARG A 36 5.00 -6.65 -6.62
C ARG A 36 3.54 -7.03 -6.83
N ARG A 37 3.11 -8.17 -6.26
CA ARG A 37 1.73 -8.66 -6.38
C ARG A 37 0.72 -7.64 -5.85
N LEU A 38 1.00 -7.00 -4.71
CA LEU A 38 0.17 -5.94 -4.16
C LEU A 38 0.03 -4.77 -5.15
N ILE A 39 1.14 -4.28 -5.70
CA ILE A 39 1.14 -3.20 -6.70
C ILE A 39 0.31 -3.60 -7.93
N PHE A 40 0.53 -4.81 -8.46
CA PHE A 40 -0.22 -5.32 -9.62
C PHE A 40 -1.72 -5.44 -9.34
N ASP A 41 -2.10 -5.89 -8.14
CA ASP A 41 -3.50 -6.07 -7.77
C ASP A 41 -4.24 -4.74 -7.64
N ILE A 42 -3.62 -3.70 -7.06
CA ILE A 42 -4.31 -2.42 -6.82
C ILE A 42 -4.21 -1.45 -8.01
N ARG A 43 -3.16 -1.53 -8.83
CA ARG A 43 -2.98 -0.60 -9.97
C ARG A 43 -4.10 -0.70 -11.00
N ALA A 44 -4.67 -1.90 -11.15
CA ALA A 44 -5.71 -2.19 -12.14
C ALA A 44 -7.10 -1.64 -11.72
N GLU A 45 -7.25 -1.20 -10.47
CA GLU A 45 -8.51 -0.69 -9.96
C GLU A 45 -8.65 0.80 -10.28
N GLU A 46 -9.62 1.14 -11.12
CA GLU A 46 -9.95 2.54 -11.49
C GLU A 46 -11.09 3.13 -10.64
N MET A 47 -11.73 2.31 -9.80
CA MET A 47 -12.76 2.78 -8.88
C MET A 47 -12.18 2.96 -7.48
N PRO A 48 -12.33 4.15 -6.84
CA PRO A 48 -11.77 4.43 -5.52
C PRO A 48 -12.17 3.41 -4.47
N GLY A 49 -13.45 3.00 -4.51
CA GLY A 49 -13.97 1.98 -3.61
C GLY A 49 -13.23 0.64 -3.76
N ARG A 50 -13.10 0.13 -4.99
CA ARG A 50 -12.44 -1.15 -5.24
C ARG A 50 -10.94 -1.10 -4.95
N PHE A 51 -10.30 0.01 -5.28
CA PHE A 51 -8.88 0.24 -4.97
C PHE A 51 -8.61 0.10 -3.47
N LEU A 52 -9.40 0.79 -2.63
CA LEU A 52 -9.25 0.73 -1.19
C LEU A 52 -9.61 -0.64 -0.61
N ASP A 53 -10.67 -1.27 -1.10
CA ASP A 53 -11.05 -2.63 -0.66
C ASP A 53 -9.92 -3.62 -0.97
N LYS A 54 -9.39 -3.60 -2.20
CA LYS A 54 -8.30 -4.48 -2.62
C LYS A 54 -7.02 -4.25 -1.81
N LEU A 55 -6.67 -3.00 -1.58
CA LEU A 55 -5.52 -2.60 -0.75
C LEU A 55 -5.66 -3.13 0.68
N SER A 56 -6.79 -2.87 1.32
CA SER A 56 -7.05 -3.31 2.71
C SER A 56 -7.07 -4.83 2.83
N GLN A 57 -7.71 -5.52 1.88
CA GLN A 57 -7.76 -6.97 1.83
C GLN A 57 -6.34 -7.56 1.77
N ARG A 58 -5.50 -7.09 0.83
CA ARG A 58 -4.13 -7.62 0.66
C ARG A 58 -3.24 -7.35 1.88
N LEU A 59 -3.28 -6.14 2.43
CA LEU A 59 -2.51 -5.84 3.64
C LEU A 59 -3.01 -6.66 4.84
N GLY A 60 -4.32 -6.88 4.95
CA GLY A 60 -4.92 -7.79 5.93
C GLY A 60 -4.40 -9.22 5.78
N GLU A 61 -4.42 -9.77 4.57
CA GLU A 61 -3.87 -11.09 4.25
C GLU A 61 -2.38 -11.20 4.61
N TYR A 62 -1.57 -10.20 4.28
CA TYR A 62 -0.13 -10.23 4.54
C TYR A 62 0.20 -10.16 6.03
N ARG A 63 -0.62 -9.45 6.79
CA ARG A 63 -0.50 -9.36 8.24
C ARG A 63 -0.90 -10.64 8.95
N THR A 64 -1.99 -11.29 8.51
CA THR A 64 -2.56 -12.45 9.22
C THR A 64 -2.04 -13.80 8.76
N ASN A 65 -1.53 -13.90 7.52
CA ASN A 65 -1.00 -15.15 7.00
C ASN A 65 0.30 -15.52 7.73
N THR A 66 0.31 -16.68 8.39
CA THR A 66 1.42 -17.18 9.22
C THR A 66 2.73 -17.43 8.46
N ASN A 67 2.66 -17.56 7.14
CA ASN A 67 3.81 -17.70 6.26
C ASN A 67 4.42 -16.36 5.83
N ILE A 68 3.70 -15.26 6.00
CA ILE A 68 4.12 -13.90 5.61
C ILE A 68 4.40 -13.07 6.85
N GLN A 69 3.38 -12.87 7.70
CA GLN A 69 3.41 -12.06 8.91
C GLN A 69 4.14 -10.71 8.73
N ALA A 70 3.79 -9.97 7.68
CA ALA A 70 4.36 -8.64 7.48
C ALA A 70 3.78 -7.66 8.53
N PRO A 71 4.61 -6.84 9.19
CA PRO A 71 4.16 -5.91 10.23
C PRO A 71 3.50 -4.64 9.66
N VAL A 72 2.54 -4.81 8.76
CA VAL A 72 1.89 -3.72 8.04
C VAL A 72 0.67 -3.17 8.78
N SER A 73 0.45 -1.87 8.64
CA SER A 73 -0.72 -1.17 9.18
C SER A 73 -1.47 -0.40 8.09
N LEU A 74 -2.79 -0.32 8.24
CA LEU A 74 -3.62 0.55 7.42
C LEU A 74 -3.50 1.97 7.93
N LEU A 75 -3.48 2.95 7.01
CA LEU A 75 -3.62 4.36 7.36
C LEU A 75 -5.11 4.69 7.51
N PRO A 76 -5.66 4.86 8.73
CA PRO A 76 -7.12 4.94 8.91
C PRO A 76 -7.75 6.13 8.18
N GLU A 77 -6.99 7.22 8.07
CA GLU A 77 -7.40 8.49 7.46
C GLU A 77 -7.86 8.34 6.00
N ILE A 78 -7.20 7.47 5.22
CA ILE A 78 -7.59 7.23 3.81
C ILE A 78 -8.88 6.43 3.70
N PHE A 79 -9.22 5.61 4.70
CA PHE A 79 -10.44 4.79 4.70
C PHE A 79 -11.63 5.53 5.31
N GLN A 80 -11.40 6.35 6.35
CA GLN A 80 -12.43 7.21 6.93
C GLN A 80 -12.91 8.30 5.95
N SER A 81 -12.04 8.68 5.01
CA SER A 81 -12.33 9.67 3.98
C SER A 81 -12.80 9.05 2.66
N ARG A 82 -13.31 7.80 2.67
CA ARG A 82 -13.62 7.04 1.44
C ARG A 82 -14.52 7.80 0.45
N GLU A 83 -15.52 8.51 0.96
CA GLU A 83 -16.46 9.31 0.17
C GLU A 83 -15.82 10.52 -0.51
N ARG A 84 -14.64 10.96 -0.04
CA ARG A 84 -13.94 12.12 -0.63
C ARG A 84 -13.14 11.77 -1.87
N TRP A 85 -12.74 10.51 -2.01
CA TRP A 85 -11.92 10.09 -3.13
C TRP A 85 -12.78 9.98 -4.39
N SER A 86 -12.78 11.04 -5.18
CA SER A 86 -13.49 11.15 -6.44
C SER A 86 -12.71 12.01 -7.43
N GLY A 87 -12.86 11.72 -8.73
CA GLY A 87 -12.13 12.42 -9.79
C GLY A 87 -10.62 12.47 -9.53
N ASP A 88 -10.02 13.65 -9.67
CA ASP A 88 -8.58 13.87 -9.55
C ASP A 88 -8.01 13.50 -8.17
N SER A 89 -8.78 13.73 -7.09
CA SER A 89 -8.33 13.41 -5.73
C SER A 89 -8.03 11.92 -5.56
N PHE A 90 -8.78 11.05 -6.24
CA PHE A 90 -8.51 9.62 -6.27
C PHE A 90 -7.23 9.31 -7.03
N TYR A 91 -7.01 9.94 -8.20
CA TYR A 91 -5.79 9.70 -8.96
C TYR A 91 -4.53 10.17 -8.21
N TYR A 92 -4.61 11.26 -7.44
CA TYR A 92 -3.51 11.67 -6.56
C TYR A 92 -3.28 10.69 -5.41
N LEU A 93 -4.34 10.19 -4.75
CA LEU A 93 -4.24 9.12 -3.75
C LEU A 93 -3.58 7.87 -4.34
N LYS A 94 -4.11 7.37 -5.46
CA LYS A 94 -3.62 6.19 -6.18
C LYS A 94 -2.15 6.36 -6.56
N SER A 95 -1.78 7.52 -7.11
CA SER A 95 -0.41 7.84 -7.50
C SER A 95 0.53 7.90 -6.30
N ALA A 96 0.13 8.52 -5.19
CA ALA A 96 0.93 8.58 -3.98
C ALA A 96 1.20 7.19 -3.40
N ILE A 97 0.17 6.33 -3.33
CA ILE A 97 0.30 4.95 -2.83
C ILE A 97 1.19 4.11 -3.76
N LEU A 98 0.89 4.10 -5.06
CA LEU A 98 1.66 3.33 -6.03
C LEU A 98 3.11 3.79 -6.07
N SER A 99 3.36 5.10 -6.04
CA SER A 99 4.72 5.64 -6.01
C SER A 99 5.46 5.22 -4.75
N GLY A 100 4.84 5.31 -3.57
CA GLY A 100 5.48 4.88 -2.32
C GLY A 100 5.88 3.39 -2.36
N LEU A 101 4.95 2.52 -2.77
CA LEU A 101 5.21 1.08 -2.89
C LEU A 101 6.30 0.76 -3.93
N LEU A 102 6.27 1.41 -5.09
CA LEU A 102 7.29 1.24 -6.14
C LEU A 102 8.67 1.69 -5.67
N ASN A 103 8.73 2.84 -4.98
CA ASN A 103 9.99 3.33 -4.42
C ASN A 103 10.54 2.35 -3.37
N ALA A 104 9.70 1.79 -2.51
CA ALA A 104 10.14 0.77 -1.56
C ALA A 104 10.72 -0.49 -2.24
N LEU A 105 10.11 -0.89 -3.37
CA LEU A 105 10.59 -2.03 -4.15
C LEU A 105 11.96 -1.76 -4.79
N SER A 106 12.19 -0.54 -5.30
CA SER A 106 13.43 -0.11 -5.95
C SER A 106 14.54 0.27 -4.97
N SER A 107 14.21 0.86 -3.80
CA SER A 107 15.18 1.20 -2.75
C SER A 107 15.83 -0.02 -2.09
N THR A 108 15.40 -1.22 -2.46
CA THR A 108 15.96 -2.47 -1.98
C THR A 108 16.72 -3.23 -3.08
N GLU A 109 17.04 -2.54 -4.19
CA GLU A 109 17.90 -3.02 -5.29
C GLU A 109 19.37 -2.58 -5.17
N VAL A 110 19.81 -2.15 -3.97
CA VAL A 110 21.19 -1.72 -3.70
C VAL A 110 21.82 -2.58 -2.61
#